data_AF-A0A485D342-F1
#
_entry.id   AF-A0A485D342-F1
#
_cell.length_a   1.000
_cell.length_b   1.000
_cell.length_c   1.000
_cell.angle_alpha   90.00
_cell.angle_beta   90.00
_cell.angle_gamma   90.00
#
_symmetry.space_group_name_H-M   'P 1'
#
loop_
_entity.id
_entity.type
_entity.pdbx_description
1 polymer ?
#
loop_
_entity_poly.entity_id
_entity_poly.type
_entity_poly.pdbx_seq_one_letter_code
_entity_poly.pdbx_strand_id
1 'polypeptide(L)' 'MMEKKIGFIGCGNMGKAILGGLIASGQVLPGQIWVYTPSPDKVAALRDEFGINASQSAPGSGAGC' A
#
# COMPACT_ATOMS: atom_id res chain seq x y z
N MET A 1 20.74 -2.26 -8.31
CA MET A 1 19.31 -2.31 -8.70
C MET A 1 18.53 -1.51 -7.68
N MET A 2 17.57 -0.69 -8.10
CA MET A 2 16.82 0.19 -7.20
C MET A 2 15.59 -0.55 -6.66
N GLU A 3 15.47 -0.69 -5.35
CA GLU A 3 14.24 -1.13 -4.71
C GLU A 3 13.13 -0.10 -4.98
N LYS A 4 12.08 -0.49 -5.70
CA LYS A 4 10.92 0.36 -5.95
C LYS A 4 10.00 0.29 -4.74
N LYS A 5 9.83 1.41 -4.03
CA LYS A 5 8.81 1.56 -2.99
C LYS A 5 7.58 2.26 -3.60
N ILE A 6 6.39 1.67 -3.46
CA ILE A 6 5.13 2.23 -3.97
C ILE A 6 4.27 2.69 -2.80
N GLY A 7 3.82 3.94 -2.85
CA GLY A 7 2.88 4.51 -1.88
C GLY A 7 1.51 4.72 -2.51
N PHE A 8 0.46 4.26 -1.83
CA PHE A 8 -0.94 4.56 -2.16
C PHE A 8 -1.55 5.47 -1.10
N ILE A 9 -2.15 6.58 -1.53
CA ILE A 9 -2.99 7.46 -0.70
C ILE A 9 -4.44 7.13 -0.99
N GLY A 10 -5.10 6.51 -0.03
CA GLY A 10 -6.43 5.96 -0.22
C GLY A 10 -6.38 4.61 -0.95
N CYS A 11 -7.21 3.67 -0.49
CA CYS A 11 -7.33 2.36 -1.10
C CYS A 11 -8.77 1.85 -0.96
N GLY A 12 -9.69 2.54 -1.63
CA GLY A 12 -11.05 2.04 -1.86
C GLY A 12 -11.06 0.96 -2.93
N ASN A 13 -12.24 0.63 -3.49
CA ASN A 13 -12.38 -0.46 -4.48
C ASN A 13 -11.41 -0.36 -5.66
N MET A 14 -11.22 0.84 -6.21
CA MET A 14 -10.30 1.05 -7.33
C MET A 14 -8.83 0.90 -6.92
N GLY A 15 -8.47 1.40 -5.72
CA GLY A 15 -7.13 1.21 -5.17
C GLY A 15 -6.82 -0.26 -4.91
N LYS A 16 -7.79 -1.02 -4.40
CA LYS A 16 -7.68 -2.48 -4.22
C LYS A 16 -7.48 -3.21 -5.54
N ALA A 17 -8.23 -2.85 -6.60
CA ALA A 17 -8.09 -3.47 -7.91
C ALA A 17 -6.69 -3.25 -8.51
N ILE A 18 -6.18 -2.01 -8.43
CA ILE A 18 -4.83 -1.66 -8.90
C ILE A 18 -3.77 -2.39 -8.05
N LEU A 19 -3.92 -2.36 -6.72
CA LEU A 19 -3.03 -3.04 -5.79
C LEU A 19 -2.95 -4.54 -6.08
N GLY A 20 -4.11 -5.19 -6.17
CA GLY A 20 -4.21 -6.62 -6.49
C GLY A 20 -3.60 -6.94 -7.85
N GLY A 21 -3.83 -6.10 -8.87
CA GLY A 21 -3.22 -6.25 -10.19
C GLY A 21 -1.69 -6.16 -10.18
N LEU A 22 -1.12 -5.21 -9.42
CA LEU A 22 0.33 -5.06 -9.28
C LEU A 22 0.99 -6.23 -8.56
N ILE A 23 0.33 -6.75 -7.51
CA ILE A 23 0.83 -7.93 -6.79
C ILE A 23 0.73 -9.16 -7.70
N ALA A 24 -0.41 -9.36 -8.37
CA ALA A 24 -0.63 -10.48 -9.27
C ALA A 24 0.30 -10.46 -10.49
N SER A 25 0.73 -9.29 -10.96
CA SER A 25 1.70 -9.19 -12.07
C SER A 25 3.13 -9.57 -11.68
N GLY A 26 3.43 -9.71 -10.38
CA GLY A 26 4.76 -10.03 -9.87
C GLY A 26 5.79 -8.91 -10.06
N GLN A 27 5.37 -7.73 -10.53
CA GLN A 27 6.26 -6.59 -10.76
C GLN A 27 6.70 -5.90 -9.45
N VAL A 28 5.91 -6.07 -8.39
CA VAL A 28 6.11 -5.45 -7.09
C VAL A 28 5.73 -6.45 -6.01
N LEU A 29 6.59 -6.64 -5.02
CA LEU A 29 6.28 -7.49 -3.87
C LEU A 29 5.38 -6.74 -2.88
N PRO A 30 4.45 -7.42 -2.18
CA PRO A 30 3.62 -6.78 -1.17
C PRO A 30 4.40 -5.96 -0.13
N GLY A 31 5.55 -6.47 0.31
CA GLY A 31 6.45 -5.79 1.25
C GLY A 31 7.09 -4.50 0.72
N GLN A 32 6.92 -4.18 -0.56
CA GLN A 32 7.38 -2.95 -1.20
C GLN A 32 6.25 -1.91 -1.36
N ILE A 33 5.06 -2.20 -0.85
CA ILE A 33 3.88 -1.36 -0.98
C ILE A 33 3.48 -0.82 0.38
N TRP A 34 3.21 0.49 0.44
CA TRP A 34 2.69 1.19 1.60
C TRP A 34 1.34 1.81 1.25
N VAL A 35 0.33 1.54 2.06
CA VAL A 35 -0.99 2.16 1.90
C VAL A 35 -1.29 3.04 3.11
N TYR A 36 -1.67 4.28 2.84
CA TYR A 36 -2.26 5.17 3.82
C TYR A 36 -3.77 5.29 3.57
N THR A 37 -4.58 5.13 4.60
CA THR A 37 -5.98 5.59 4.58
C THR A 37 -6.30 6.24 5.92
N PRO A 38 -7.22 7.24 5.99
CA PRO A 38 -7.61 7.86 7.26
C PRO A 38 -8.29 6.91 8.26
N SER A 39 -8.76 5.73 7.81
CA SER A 39 -9.44 4.76 8.66
C SER A 39 -8.47 3.63 9.03
N PRO A 40 -8.04 3.49 10.30
CA PRO A 40 -7.08 2.45 10.70
C PRO A 40 -7.59 1.03 10.42
N ASP A 41 -8.88 0.78 10.63
CA ASP A 41 -9.48 -0.54 10.37
C ASP A 41 -9.37 -0.95 8.89
N LYS A 42 -9.49 0.02 7.97
CA LYS A 42 -9.34 -0.24 6.53
C LYS A 42 -7.91 -0.57 6.17
N VAL A 43 -6.94 0.10 6.78
CA VAL A 43 -5.51 -0.17 6.54
C VAL A 43 -5.12 -1.54 7.09
N ALA A 44 -5.65 -1.93 8.27
CA ALA A 44 -5.44 -3.26 8.85
C ALA A 44 -6.02 -4.35 7.95
N ALA A 45 -7.27 -4.19 7.50
CA ALA A 45 -7.90 -5.13 6.58
C ALA A 45 -7.10 -5.30 5.27
N LEU A 46 -6.57 -4.20 4.72
CA LEU A 46 -5.74 -4.25 3.51
C LEU A 46 -4.41 -4.95 3.75
N ARG A 47 -3.78 -4.74 4.90
CA ARG A 47 -2.56 -5.46 5.31
C ARG A 47 -2.83 -6.96 5.42
N ASP A 48 -3.92 -7.36 6.06
CA ASP A 48 -4.27 -8.77 6.24
C ASP A 48 -4.65 -9.44 4.91
N GLU A 49 -5.34 -8.72 4.02
CA GLU A 49 -5.78 -9.21 2.71
C GLU A 49 -4.63 -9.34 1.71
N PHE A 50 -3.72 -8.36 1.66
CA PHE A 50 -2.69 -8.26 0.61
C PHE A 50 -1.26 -8.44 1.09
N GLY A 51 -0.99 -8.49 2.39
CA GLY A 51 0.36 -8.60 2.95
C GLY A 51 1.21 -7.34 2.79
N ILE A 52 0.57 -6.17 2.67
CA ILE A 52 1.23 -4.88 2.44
C ILE A 52 1.61 -4.16 3.73
N ASN A 53 2.41 -3.11 3.62
CA ASN A 53 2.70 -2.23 4.75
C ASN A 53 1.60 -1.17 4.95
N ALA A 54 1.26 -0.92 6.20
CA ALA A 54 0.41 0.20 6.59
C ALA A 54 1.28 1.45 6.80
N SER A 55 0.88 2.58 6.20
CA SER A 55 1.49 3.89 6.47
C SER A 55 0.61 4.69 7.43
N GLN A 56 1.24 5.37 8.38
CA GLN A 56 0.56 6.25 9.36
C GLN A 56 0.32 7.66 8.80
N SER A 57 0.96 8.01 7.69
CA SER A 57 0.84 9.30 7.01
C SER A 57 0.81 9.13 5.50
N ALA A 58 0.31 10.13 4.77
CA ALA A 58 0.37 10.11 3.31
C ALA A 58 1.85 10.06 2.82
N PRO A 59 2.18 9.23 1.80
CA PRO A 59 3.47 9.30 1.12
C PRO A 59 3.75 10.72 0.62
N GLY A 60 4.86 11.31 1.08
CA GLY A 60 5.26 12.69 0.78
C GLY A 60 5.18 13.66 1.96
N SER A 61 4.57 13.26 3.09
CA SER A 61 4.41 14.12 4.27
C SER A 61 5.66 14.26 5.17
N GLY A 62 6.83 13.74 4.77
CA GLY A 62 8.07 13.88 5.55
C GLY A 62 8.11 13.10 6.88
N ALA A 63 7.03 12.43 7.28
CA ALA A 63 7.05 11.46 8.37
C ALA A 63 7.50 10.12 7.80
N GLY A 64 8.70 9.70 8.22
CA GLY A 64 9.40 8.51 7.73
C GLY A 64 8.53 7.25 7.76
N CYS A 65 8.52 6.55 6.63
CA CYS A 65 8.31 5.11 6.57
C CYS A 65 9.70 4.45 6.60
#